data_AF-A0AA45C8X3-F1
#
_entry.id   AF-A0AA45C8X3-F1
#
_cell.length_a   1.000
_cell.length_b   1.000
_cell.length_c   1.000
_cell.angle_alpha   90.00
_cell.angle_beta   90.00
_cell.angle_gamma   90.00
#
_symmetry.space_group_name_H-M   'P 1'
#
loop_
_entity.id
_entity.type
_entity.pdbx_description
1 polymer ?
#
loop_
_entity_poly.entity_id
_entity_poly.type
_entity_poly.pdbx_seq_one_letter_code
_entity_poly.pdbx_strand_id
1 'polypeptide(L)'
;MFALGNFFTAIGTVLRISINFIELTIIISVVMSFLFPVYNKFKSIVDSISEFFLRPIRRYLPVNIGMFDFSPFIAILILIFTDRFLVQTLIDFGNRLG
;
A
#
# COMPACT_ATOMS: atom_id res chain seq x y z
N MET A 1 -24.27 -12.75 15.31
CA MET A 1 -24.12 -11.82 16.45
C MET A 1 -23.75 -10.45 15.91
N PHE A 2 -24.72 -9.53 15.86
CA PHE A 2 -24.59 -8.21 15.24
C PHE A 2 -23.32 -7.43 15.66
N ALA A 3 -22.95 -7.46 16.95
CA ALA A 3 -21.77 -6.75 17.45
C ALA A 3 -20.44 -7.31 16.90
N LEU A 4 -20.31 -8.64 16.79
CA LEU A 4 -19.10 -9.27 16.23
C LEU A 4 -18.99 -9.00 14.73
N GLY A 5 -20.10 -9.05 13.99
CA GLY A 5 -20.11 -8.72 12.56
C GLY A 5 -19.57 -7.32 12.29
N ASN A 6 -20.12 -6.32 13.00
CA ASN A 6 -19.66 -4.93 12.91
C ASN A 6 -18.18 -4.75 13.26
N PHE A 7 -17.68 -5.50 14.26
CA PHE A 7 -16.27 -5.45 14.65
C PHE A 7 -15.33 -5.89 13.51
N PHE A 8 -15.60 -7.03 12.88
CA PHE A 8 -14.78 -7.51 11.76
C PHE A 8 -14.87 -6.58 10.53
N THR A 9 -16.06 -6.09 10.20
CA THR A 9 -16.26 -5.13 9.11
C THR A 9 -15.52 -3.81 9.36
N ALA A 10 -15.52 -3.32 10.60
CA ALA A 10 -14.78 -2.12 10.98
C ALA A 10 -13.26 -2.31 10.84
N ILE A 11 -12.71 -3.44 11.32
CA ILE A 11 -11.28 -3.75 11.15
C ILE A 11 -10.92 -3.82 9.67
N GLY A 12 -11.70 -4.54 8.87
CA GLY A 12 -11.48 -4.63 7.42
C GLY A 12 -11.49 -3.25 6.76
N THR A 13 -12.41 -2.37 7.17
CA THR A 13 -12.47 -1.01 6.64
C THR A 13 -11.23 -0.19 7.00
N VAL A 14 -10.75 -0.26 8.24
CA VAL A 14 -9.53 0.45 8.67
C VAL A 14 -8.29 -0.06 7.91
N LEU A 15 -8.19 -1.38 7.70
CA LEU A 15 -7.12 -1.98 6.90
C LEU A 15 -7.18 -1.51 5.45
N ARG A 16 -8.37 -1.48 4.84
CA ARG A 16 -8.58 -0.97 3.46
C ARG A 16 -8.08 0.46 3.32
N ILE A 17 -8.46 1.34 4.26
CA ILE A 17 -8.03 2.75 4.25
C ILE A 17 -6.51 2.86 4.38
N SER A 18 -5.92 2.03 5.24
CA SER A 18 -4.46 2.01 5.45
C SER A 18 -3.71 1.55 4.19
N ILE A 19 -4.21 0.51 3.51
CA ILE A 19 -3.66 0.04 2.23
C ILE A 19 -3.76 1.14 1.17
N ASN A 20 -4.95 1.74 1.00
CA ASN A 20 -5.15 2.84 0.04
C ASN A 20 -4.21 4.03 0.31
N PHE A 21 -3.96 4.34 1.58
CA PHE A 21 -3.03 5.40 1.97
C PHE A 21 -1.58 5.07 1.57
N ILE A 22 -1.16 3.82 1.75
CA ILE A 22 0.17 3.36 1.32
C ILE A 22 0.29 3.40 -0.20
N GLU A 23 -0.71 2.89 -0.94
CA GLU A 23 -0.75 2.96 -2.40
C GLU A 23 -0.63 4.41 -2.90
N LEU A 24 -1.41 5.32 -2.32
CA LEU A 24 -1.37 6.73 -2.65
C LEU A 24 0.02 7.33 -2.38
N THR A 25 0.64 7.00 -1.25
CA THR A 25 1.98 7.49 -0.90
C THR A 25 3.04 7.04 -1.91
N ILE A 26 2.98 5.77 -2.34
CA ILE A 26 3.88 5.23 -3.37
C ILE A 26 3.66 5.95 -4.70
N ILE A 27 2.40 6.14 -5.12
CA ILE A 27 2.07 6.86 -6.35
C ILE A 27 2.59 8.30 -6.30
N ILE A 28 2.37 9.01 -5.17
CA ILE A 28 2.87 10.37 -4.99
C ILE A 28 4.39 10.41 -5.04
N SER A 29 5.10 9.46 -4.42
CA SER A 29 6.57 9.37 -4.49
C SER A 29 7.05 9.24 -5.94
N VAL A 30 6.42 8.35 -6.72
CA VAL A 30 6.73 8.18 -8.14
C VAL A 30 6.48 9.47 -8.92
N VAL A 31 5.31 10.09 -8.78
CA VAL A 31 4.99 11.36 -9.47
C VAL A 31 5.96 12.47 -9.06
N MET A 32 6.27 12.61 -7.77
CA MET A 32 7.22 13.60 -7.28
C MET A 32 8.64 13.38 -7.78
N SER A 33 9.04 12.13 -8.05
CA SER A 33 10.35 11.82 -8.62
C SER A 33 10.56 12.45 -10.00
N PHE A 34 9.49 12.64 -10.79
CA PHE A 34 9.54 13.29 -12.09
C PHE A 34 9.45 14.82 -12.02
N LEU A 35 8.75 15.35 -11.02
CA LEU A 35 8.41 16.77 -10.95
C LEU A 35 9.35 17.60 -10.07
N PHE A 36 9.93 17.00 -9.03
CA PHE A 36 10.69 17.72 -8.00
C PHE A 36 12.12 17.20 -7.82
N PRO A 37 13.08 18.12 -7.58
CA PRO A 37 14.47 17.74 -7.33
C PRO A 37 14.66 17.09 -5.94
N VAL A 38 15.78 16.37 -5.79
CA VAL A 38 16.10 15.53 -4.62
C VAL A 38 16.13 16.31 -3.29
N TYR A 39 16.50 17.59 -3.30
CA TYR A 39 16.66 18.42 -2.10
C TYR A 39 15.34 18.99 -1.53
N ASN A 40 14.18 18.64 -2.09
CA ASN A 40 12.90 19.06 -1.53
C ASN A 40 12.55 18.25 -0.26
N LYS A 41 12.41 18.93 0.89
CA LYS A 41 12.10 18.31 2.19
C LYS A 41 10.81 17.49 2.16
N PHE A 42 9.78 17.98 1.48
CA PHE A 42 8.49 17.29 1.41
C PHE A 42 8.60 15.99 0.62
N LYS A 43 9.28 16.03 -0.54
CA LYS A 43 9.60 14.84 -1.34
C LYS A 43 10.36 13.81 -0.51
N SER A 44 11.38 14.24 0.23
CA SER A 44 12.19 13.34 1.07
C SER A 44 11.35 12.62 2.13
N ILE A 45 10.32 13.26 2.69
CA ILE A 45 9.41 12.64 3.67
C ILE A 45 8.55 11.57 2.98
N VAL A 46 7.93 11.91 1.85
CA VAL A 46 7.08 10.98 1.08
C VAL A 46 7.88 9.78 0.59
N ASP A 47 9.09 10.03 0.08
CA ASP A 47 10.01 8.99 -0.36
C ASP A 47 10.44 8.09 0.82
N SER A 48 10.68 8.65 2.00
CA SER A 48 11.04 7.85 3.18
C SER A 48 9.93 6.88 3.61
N ILE A 49 8.67 7.32 3.53
CA ILE A 49 7.52 6.46 3.82
C ILE A 49 7.40 5.38 2.76
N SER A 50 7.50 5.75 1.49
CA SER A 50 7.43 4.79 0.37
C SER A 50 8.56 3.76 0.46
N GLU A 51 9.79 4.21 0.75
CA GLU A 51 10.98 3.38 0.83
C GLU A 51 10.87 2.30 1.89
N PHE A 52 10.18 2.58 3.01
CA PHE A 52 9.91 1.56 4.03
C PHE A 52 9.19 0.34 3.44
N PHE A 53 8.24 0.55 2.53
CA PHE A 53 7.49 -0.51 1.86
C PHE A 53 8.20 -1.07 0.61
N LEU A 54 8.96 -0.24 -0.11
CA LEU A 54 9.67 -0.65 -1.34
C LEU A 54 10.98 -1.39 -1.06
N ARG A 55 11.68 -1.07 0.04
CA ARG A 55 13.00 -1.65 0.36
C ARG A 55 12.99 -3.17 0.49
N PRO A 56 12.00 -3.82 1.14
CA PRO A 56 11.91 -5.27 1.15
C PRO A 56 11.75 -5.85 -0.26
N ILE A 57 10.93 -5.23 -1.10
CA ILE A 57 10.67 -5.68 -2.47
C ILE A 57 11.96 -5.63 -3.29
N ARG A 58 12.68 -4.50 -3.24
CA ARG A 58 13.99 -4.32 -3.89
C ARG A 58 15.05 -5.32 -3.41
N ARG A 59 14.97 -5.72 -2.14
CA ARG A 59 15.94 -6.66 -1.55
C ARG A 59 15.72 -8.09 -2.04
N TYR A 60 14.48 -8.51 -2.22
CA TYR A 60 14.16 -9.90 -2.55
C TYR A 60 13.90 -10.12 -4.03
N LEU A 61 13.47 -9.10 -4.76
CA LEU A 61 13.21 -9.17 -6.19
C LEU A 61 14.18 -8.25 -6.93
N PRO A 62 15.01 -8.77 -7.86
CA PRO A 62 15.87 -7.95 -8.71
C PRO A 62 15.01 -7.31 -9.83
N VAL A 63 14.14 -6.38 -9.44
CA VAL A 63 13.14 -5.75 -10.31
C VAL A 63 13.62 -4.45 -10.94
N ASN A 64 14.89 -4.14 -10.76
CA ASN A 64 15.54 -3.01 -11.41
C ASN A 64 16.03 -3.48 -12.79
N ILE A 65 15.44 -2.93 -13.85
CA ILE A 65 15.87 -3.18 -15.22
C ILE A 65 16.65 -1.95 -15.68
N GLY A 66 17.98 -2.04 -15.63
CA GLY A 66 18.86 -0.90 -15.90
C GLY A 66 18.63 0.22 -14.87
N MET A 67 18.20 1.39 -15.34
CA MET A 67 17.91 2.56 -14.48
C MET A 67 16.45 2.64 -14.01
N PHE A 68 15.57 1.75 -14.49
CA PHE A 68 14.16 1.76 -14.13
C PHE A 68 13.88 0.84 -12.95
N ASP A 69 13.24 1.39 -11.91
CA ASP A 69 12.80 0.65 -10.74
C ASP A 69 11.32 0.28 -10.87
N PHE A 70 11.02 -1.02 -11.02
CA PHE A 70 9.66 -1.55 -11.07
C PHE A 70 9.10 -1.92 -9.68
N SER A 71 9.86 -1.70 -8.60
CA SER A 71 9.39 -1.99 -7.23
C SER A 71 8.10 -1.27 -6.85
N PRO A 72 7.88 0.02 -7.19
CA PRO A 72 6.61 0.70 -6.92
C PRO A 72 5.40 -0.01 -7.54
N PHE A 73 5.55 -0.47 -8.77
CA PHE A 73 4.48 -1.19 -9.47
C PHE A 73 4.17 -2.52 -8.78
N ILE A 74 5.19 -3.29 -8.42
CA ILE A 74 5.02 -4.57 -7.73
C ILE A 74 4.41 -4.38 -6.34
N ALA A 75 4.81 -3.32 -5.61
CA ALA A 75 4.24 -2.97 -4.33
C ALA A 75 2.74 -2.73 -4.44
N ILE A 76 2.32 -1.93 -5.43
CA ILE A 76 0.89 -1.66 -5.69
C ILE A 76 0.15 -2.97 -6.00
N LEU A 77 0.72 -3.86 -6.82
CA LEU A 77 0.07 -5.15 -7.10
C LEU A 77 -0.11 -6.01 -5.84
N ILE A 78 0.88 -6.05 -4.96
CA ILE A 78 0.81 -6.78 -3.68
C ILE A 78 -0.25 -6.15 -2.77
N LEU A 79 -0.32 -4.82 -2.71
CA LEU A 79 -1.29 -4.08 -1.91
C LEU A 79 -2.72 -4.33 -2.41
N ILE A 80 -2.96 -4.22 -3.73
CA ILE A 80 -4.25 -4.55 -4.36
C ILE A 80 -4.64 -6.00 -4.08
N PHE A 81 -3.70 -6.95 -4.23
CA PHE A 81 -3.97 -8.34 -3.91
C PHE A 81 -4.35 -8.52 -2.45
N THR A 82 -3.63 -7.88 -1.53
CA THR A 82 -3.89 -7.95 -0.09
C THR A 82 -5.26 -7.37 0.26
N ASP A 83 -5.62 -6.23 -0.35
CA ASP A 83 -6.94 -5.62 -0.17
C ASP A 83 -8.08 -6.53 -0.70
N ARG A 84 -7.93 -7.03 -1.92
CA ARG A 84 -8.95 -7.86 -2.57
C ARG A 84 -9.10 -9.22 -1.93
N PHE A 85 -8.01 -9.81 -1.44
CA PHE A 85 -8.03 -11.12 -0.83
C PHE A 85 -8.29 -11.02 0.68
N LEU A 86 -7.34 -10.49 1.45
CA LEU A 86 -7.39 -10.52 2.90
C LEU A 86 -8.46 -9.56 3.44
N VAL A 87 -8.48 -8.31 2.98
CA VAL A 87 -9.38 -7.30 3.54
C VAL A 87 -10.82 -7.58 3.15
N GLN A 88 -11.09 -7.92 1.89
CA GLN A 88 -12.44 -8.31 1.46
C GLN A 88 -12.94 -9.55 2.22
N THR A 89 -12.09 -10.57 2.41
CA THR A 89 -12.48 -11.77 3.19
C THR A 89 -12.88 -11.41 4.62
N LEU A 90 -12.17 -10.48 5.25
CA LEU A 90 -12.48 -10.04 6.62
C LEU A 90 -13.82 -9.30 6.69
N ILE A 91 -14.09 -8.44 5.73
CA ILE A 91 -15.36 -7.70 5.62
C ILE A 91 -16.51 -8.66 5.35
N ASP A 92 -16.36 -9.58 4.40
CA ASP A 92 -17.37 -10.57 4.06
C ASP A 92 -17.68 -11.49 5.24
N PHE A 93 -16.65 -11.86 6.01
CA PHE A 93 -16.82 -12.60 7.24
C PHE A 93 -17.65 -11.82 8.28
N GLY A 94 -17.35 -10.54 8.48
CA GLY A 94 -18.15 -9.66 9.33
C GLY A 94 -19.60 -9.56 8.89
N ASN A 95 -19.84 -9.39 7.59
CA ASN A 95 -21.18 -9.28 7.00
C ASN A 95 -22.00 -10.57 7.14
N ARG A 96 -21.35 -11.75 7.17
CA ARG A 96 -22.04 -13.04 7.40
C ARG A 96 -22.36 -13.29 8.88
N LEU A 97 -21.62 -12.65 9.79
CA LEU A 97 -21.83 -12.78 11.24
C LEU A 97 -22.86 -11.79 11.80
N GLY A 98 -23.10 -10.68 11.09
CA GLY A 98 -24.10 -9.66 11.41
C GLY A 98 -25.51 -10.20 11.26
#